data_AF-A0A402AE87-F1
#
_entry.id   AF-A0A402AE87-F1
#
_cell.length_a   1.000
_cell.length_b   1.000
_cell.length_c   1.000
_cell.angle_alpha   90.00
_cell.angle_beta   90.00
_cell.angle_gamma   90.00
#
_symmetry.space_group_name_H-M   'P 1'
#
loop_
_entity.id
_entity.type
_entity.pdbx_description
1 polymer ?
#
loop_
_entity_poly.entity_id
_entity_poly.type
_entity_poly.pdbx_seq_one_letter_code
_entity_poly.pdbx_strand_id
1 'polypeptide(L)'
;MLVFDYRVKDPTAIANNYDFVWGARQDHMDAYRTANPNIVLSYYMTIHRDDGAFDQSNIGTLAYWQQVHPDWILYKCDQKTPALEYSDKNIPFDITNPAVVQWQIENYVQPASEAGYDALAVDNIDMENIFGACGHFDKQGHWVQLYTGNNNDVHWQTDMANWVVHMQTVVHSLPHPLLLIGNFSTGVVTVHAPTSQTVLAHVDGVLNESSFTHFGNHTLVGSDWLHLVQYIDAVQAMGKPFFIVNQVQKKLAPADTEWIYASYLMCNQRLASINISGYKAYGYSNEFPELKANIGSAKSDMYESQNAYWRDFTGGEVVLNPNNIDTQITTSGSATYVDPYGNKLDHSFTLPAYSARILLRS
;
A
#
# COMPACT_ATOMS: atom_id res chain seq x y z
N MET A 1 1.62 -2.61 13.20
CA MET A 1 0.46 -2.18 12.38
C MET A 1 0.77 -0.87 11.68
N LEU A 2 -0.05 -0.45 10.68
CA LEU A 2 0.11 0.84 10.01
C LEU A 2 -1.13 1.75 10.11
N VAL A 3 -0.91 3.06 10.08
CA VAL A 3 -1.97 4.08 10.06
C VAL A 3 -1.64 5.18 9.04
N PHE A 4 -2.68 5.80 8.48
CA PHE A 4 -2.56 7.02 7.67
C PHE A 4 -2.81 8.23 8.57
N ASP A 5 -1.98 9.27 8.52
CA ASP A 5 -2.15 10.39 9.46
C ASP A 5 -3.29 11.37 9.10
N TYR A 6 -3.88 11.21 7.91
CA TYR A 6 -4.82 12.15 7.28
C TYR A 6 -5.97 12.64 8.19
N ARG A 7 -6.52 11.77 9.06
CA ARG A 7 -7.62 12.11 9.99
C ARG A 7 -7.32 11.83 11.45
N VAL A 8 -6.06 11.58 11.79
CA VAL A 8 -5.68 11.38 13.18
C VAL A 8 -5.85 12.70 13.93
N LYS A 9 -6.58 12.67 15.04
CA LYS A 9 -6.83 13.85 15.89
C LYS A 9 -5.87 13.95 17.07
N ASP A 10 -5.47 12.80 17.61
CA ASP A 10 -4.60 12.68 18.77
C ASP A 10 -3.52 11.62 18.47
N PRO A 11 -2.40 12.01 17.86
CA PRO A 11 -1.30 11.09 17.54
C PRO A 11 -0.74 10.40 18.79
N THR A 12 -0.66 11.10 19.93
CA THR A 12 -0.15 10.55 21.20
C THR A 12 -1.00 9.38 21.69
N ALA A 13 -2.32 9.47 21.57
CA ALA A 13 -3.23 8.42 22.01
C ALA A 13 -3.09 7.10 21.22
N ILE A 14 -2.62 7.16 19.97
CA ILE A 14 -2.59 6.00 19.08
C ILE A 14 -1.18 5.49 18.75
N ALA A 15 -0.13 6.26 19.00
CA ALA A 15 1.24 5.97 18.54
C ALA A 15 1.75 4.57 18.92
N ASN A 16 1.41 4.08 20.12
CA ASN A 16 1.85 2.78 20.62
C ASN A 16 1.17 1.58 19.94
N ASN A 17 0.15 1.83 19.13
CA ASN A 17 -0.53 0.77 18.37
C ASN A 17 0.09 0.57 16.98
N TYR A 18 0.97 1.46 16.54
CA TYR A 18 1.46 1.50 15.17
C TYR A 18 3.00 1.55 15.13
N ASP A 19 3.56 0.84 14.16
CA ASP A 19 5.00 0.83 13.90
C ASP A 19 5.35 1.79 12.75
N PHE A 20 4.36 2.11 11.92
CA PHE A 20 4.53 2.91 10.71
C PHE A 20 3.34 3.86 10.50
N VAL A 21 3.63 5.10 10.15
CA VAL A 21 2.65 6.12 9.78
C VAL A 21 2.87 6.52 8.31
N TRP A 22 1.88 6.27 7.46
CA TRP A 22 1.84 6.73 6.09
C TRP A 22 1.46 8.21 6.03
N GLY A 23 2.36 9.05 5.51
CA GLY A 23 2.12 10.49 5.34
C GLY A 23 1.90 11.22 6.66
N ALA A 24 2.81 11.05 7.61
CA ALA A 24 2.79 11.78 8.88
C ALA A 24 2.84 13.29 8.63
N ARG A 25 1.94 14.04 9.25
CA ARG A 25 1.96 15.49 9.20
C ARG A 25 3.10 16.02 10.07
N GLN A 26 3.74 17.08 9.61
CA GLN A 26 4.88 17.66 10.31
C GLN A 26 4.53 18.07 11.74
N ASP A 27 3.34 18.65 11.96
CA ASP A 27 2.87 19.07 13.28
C ASP A 27 2.47 17.92 14.22
N HIS A 28 2.42 16.68 13.72
CA HIS A 28 2.16 15.48 14.53
C HIS A 28 3.44 14.71 14.91
N MET A 29 4.58 14.97 14.27
CA MET A 29 5.78 14.14 14.39
C MET A 29 6.30 14.04 15.83
N ASP A 30 6.39 15.17 16.55
CA ASP A 30 6.86 15.20 17.93
C ASP A 30 5.94 14.41 18.87
N ALA A 31 4.63 14.50 18.64
CA ALA A 31 3.63 13.81 19.45
C ALA A 31 3.68 12.29 19.25
N TYR A 32 3.92 11.82 18.01
CA TYR A 32 4.18 10.42 17.72
C TYR A 32 5.47 9.92 18.39
N ARG A 33 6.60 10.61 18.16
CA ARG A 33 7.92 10.21 18.69
C ARG A 33 7.99 10.21 20.21
N THR A 34 7.31 11.15 20.86
CA THR A 34 7.23 11.19 22.33
C THR A 34 6.49 9.97 22.88
N ALA A 35 5.41 9.56 22.22
CA ALA A 35 4.58 8.44 22.66
C ALA A 35 5.16 7.07 22.29
N ASN A 36 5.79 6.97 21.11
CA ASN A 36 6.47 5.77 20.61
C ASN A 36 7.79 6.18 19.91
N PRO A 37 8.95 6.11 20.60
CA PRO A 37 10.24 6.49 20.02
C PRO A 37 10.72 5.64 18.85
N ASN A 38 10.11 4.47 18.62
CA ASN A 38 10.48 3.53 17.54
C ASN A 38 9.54 3.61 16.33
N ILE A 39 8.57 4.53 16.32
CA ILE A 39 7.63 4.67 15.21
C ILE A 39 8.35 5.22 13.97
N VAL A 40 8.07 4.63 12.81
CA VAL A 40 8.57 5.11 11.52
C VAL A 40 7.56 6.11 10.95
N LEU A 41 8.01 7.34 10.73
CA LEU A 41 7.19 8.43 10.18
C LEU A 41 7.59 8.71 8.74
N SER A 42 6.65 8.58 7.81
CA SER A 42 6.90 8.84 6.39
C SER A 42 6.33 10.18 5.92
N TYR A 43 7.04 10.87 5.04
CA TYR A 43 6.52 12.01 4.29
C TYR A 43 5.80 11.51 3.03
N TYR A 44 4.59 11.97 2.79
CA TYR A 44 3.80 11.57 1.62
C TYR A 44 4.08 12.47 0.42
N MET A 45 4.32 11.84 -0.73
CA MET A 45 4.32 12.52 -2.03
C MET A 45 3.74 11.63 -3.11
N THR A 46 3.46 12.22 -4.25
CA THR A 46 2.96 11.49 -5.43
C THR A 46 3.98 11.63 -6.55
N ILE A 47 4.11 10.60 -7.39
CA ILE A 47 5.22 10.54 -8.35
C ILE A 47 5.07 11.48 -9.55
N HIS A 48 3.85 11.73 -10.02
CA HIS A 48 3.63 12.30 -11.34
C HIS A 48 2.69 13.51 -11.32
N ARG A 49 2.50 14.19 -10.18
CA ARG A 49 1.65 15.39 -10.12
C ARG A 49 2.22 16.48 -9.23
N ASP A 50 1.73 17.68 -9.46
CA ASP A 50 2.01 18.85 -8.64
C ASP A 50 1.29 18.77 -7.28
N ASP A 51 2.01 18.36 -6.24
CA ASP A 51 1.55 18.43 -4.85
C ASP A 51 1.89 19.76 -4.17
N GLY A 52 2.40 20.74 -4.92
CA GLY A 52 2.77 22.07 -4.42
C GLY A 52 4.16 22.10 -3.78
N ALA A 53 4.26 22.76 -2.63
CA ALA A 53 5.46 22.78 -1.81
C ALA A 53 5.40 21.70 -0.71
N PHE A 54 6.46 21.59 0.09
CA PHE A 54 6.55 20.65 1.22
C PHE A 54 5.34 20.68 2.19
N ASP A 55 4.73 21.85 2.37
CA ASP A 55 3.55 22.07 3.20
C ASP A 55 2.22 21.91 2.44
N GLN A 56 2.28 21.35 1.22
CA GLN A 56 1.19 21.20 0.26
C GLN A 56 0.52 22.54 -0.13
N SER A 57 1.24 23.65 0.03
CA SER A 57 0.83 24.97 -0.46
C SER A 57 1.29 25.21 -1.90
N ASN A 58 0.84 26.30 -2.53
CA ASN A 58 1.33 26.75 -3.84
C ASN A 58 1.15 25.78 -5.02
N ILE A 59 0.12 24.92 -4.97
CA ILE A 59 -0.25 24.06 -6.10
C ILE A 59 -0.57 24.93 -7.33
N GLY A 60 0.18 24.72 -8.39
CA GLY A 60 0.09 25.47 -9.64
C GLY A 60 -1.10 25.03 -10.49
N THR A 61 -1.70 26.00 -11.17
CA THR A 61 -2.76 25.73 -12.15
C THR A 61 -2.18 25.31 -13.50
N LEU A 62 -3.01 24.71 -14.37
CA LEU A 62 -2.60 24.43 -15.76
C LEU A 62 -2.05 25.68 -16.46
N ALA A 63 -2.73 26.82 -16.31
CA ALA A 63 -2.31 28.08 -16.94
C ALA A 63 -0.96 28.57 -16.40
N TYR A 64 -0.71 28.38 -15.11
CA TYR A 64 0.59 28.69 -14.51
C TYR A 64 1.68 27.81 -15.11
N TRP A 65 1.52 26.49 -15.09
CA TRP A 65 2.53 25.56 -15.59
C TRP A 65 2.77 25.71 -17.09
N GLN A 66 1.75 26.00 -17.89
CA GLN A 66 1.89 26.30 -19.32
C GLN A 66 2.75 27.56 -19.56
N GLN A 67 2.74 28.52 -18.63
CA GLN A 67 3.54 29.73 -18.72
C GLN A 67 4.99 29.51 -18.27
N VAL A 68 5.23 28.75 -17.19
CA VAL A 68 6.57 28.61 -16.59
C VAL A 68 7.35 27.42 -17.12
N HIS A 69 6.68 26.27 -17.29
CA HIS A 69 7.28 24.99 -17.68
C HIS A 69 6.30 24.17 -18.54
N PRO A 70 6.00 24.62 -19.78
CA PRO A 70 5.14 23.87 -20.69
C PRO A 70 5.69 22.46 -20.99
N ASP A 71 7.02 22.29 -20.88
CA ASP A 71 7.79 21.06 -21.05
C ASP A 71 7.73 20.08 -19.87
N TRP A 72 6.99 20.41 -18.81
CA TRP A 72 6.78 19.51 -17.69
C TRP A 72 5.44 18.80 -17.77
N ILE A 73 4.46 19.34 -18.49
CA ILE A 73 3.06 18.89 -18.39
C ILE A 73 2.85 17.67 -19.28
N LEU A 74 2.33 16.60 -18.69
CA LEU A 74 1.99 15.38 -19.39
C LEU A 74 0.55 15.43 -19.93
N TYR A 75 0.38 15.18 -21.22
CA TYR A 75 -0.91 15.21 -21.91
C TYR A 75 -1.31 13.83 -22.44
N LYS A 76 -2.61 13.70 -22.69
CA LYS A 76 -3.20 12.59 -23.45
C LYS A 76 -2.86 12.71 -24.94
N CYS A 77 -3.13 11.65 -25.70
CA CYS A 77 -2.80 11.60 -27.14
C CYS A 77 -3.57 12.58 -28.02
N ASP A 78 -4.58 13.28 -27.47
CA ASP A 78 -5.24 14.40 -28.15
C ASP A 78 -4.41 15.69 -28.16
N GLN A 79 -3.26 15.68 -27.48
CA GLN A 79 -2.29 16.78 -27.35
C GLN A 79 -2.93 18.06 -26.77
N LYS A 80 -4.00 17.91 -25.98
CA LYS A 80 -4.77 19.03 -25.44
C LYS A 80 -5.15 18.82 -23.99
N THR A 81 -5.57 17.60 -23.66
CA THR A 81 -6.08 17.26 -22.33
C THR A 81 -4.93 16.79 -21.46
N PRO A 82 -4.65 17.42 -20.31
CA PRO A 82 -3.68 16.88 -19.36
C PRO A 82 -4.06 15.45 -18.96
N ALA A 83 -3.06 14.60 -18.76
CA ALA A 83 -3.24 13.21 -18.32
C ALA A 83 -3.55 13.15 -16.80
N LEU A 84 -4.60 13.84 -16.36
CA LEU A 84 -5.00 13.92 -14.96
C LEU A 84 -5.29 12.54 -14.40
N GLU A 85 -4.83 12.32 -13.18
CA GLU A 85 -5.16 11.14 -12.40
C GLU A 85 -6.60 11.24 -11.86
N TYR A 86 -7.44 10.26 -12.22
CA TYR A 86 -8.84 10.18 -11.82
C TYR A 86 -9.62 11.49 -12.03
N SER A 87 -9.98 12.16 -10.93
CA SER A 87 -10.67 13.45 -10.89
C SER A 87 -9.82 14.54 -10.22
N ASP A 88 -8.54 14.26 -9.99
CA ASP A 88 -7.59 15.20 -9.44
C ASP A 88 -7.37 16.36 -10.42
N LYS A 89 -7.16 17.55 -9.86
CA LYS A 89 -6.87 18.77 -10.62
C LYS A 89 -5.38 19.10 -10.62
N ASN A 90 -4.58 18.40 -9.81
CA ASN A 90 -3.13 18.56 -9.77
C ASN A 90 -2.54 18.20 -11.14
N ILE A 91 -1.58 19.02 -11.60
CA ILE A 91 -1.08 18.92 -12.96
C ILE A 91 -0.12 17.75 -13.08
N PRO A 92 -0.31 16.86 -14.06
CA PRO A 92 0.54 15.69 -14.23
C PRO A 92 1.88 16.12 -14.83
N PHE A 93 2.95 15.61 -14.26
CA PHE A 93 4.31 15.89 -14.70
C PHE A 93 4.95 14.72 -15.43
N ASP A 94 5.76 15.07 -16.43
CA ASP A 94 6.65 14.16 -17.13
C ASP A 94 7.89 13.85 -16.27
N ILE A 95 7.89 12.68 -15.65
CA ILE A 95 8.98 12.20 -14.79
C ILE A 95 10.24 11.81 -15.57
N THR A 96 10.21 11.78 -16.91
CA THR A 96 11.42 11.61 -17.73
C THR A 96 12.22 12.91 -17.85
N ASN A 97 11.59 14.05 -17.55
CA ASN A 97 12.26 15.34 -17.54
C ASN A 97 13.10 15.49 -16.26
N PRO A 98 14.45 15.54 -16.36
CA PRO A 98 15.29 15.62 -15.17
C PRO A 98 15.06 16.90 -14.35
N ALA A 99 14.53 17.97 -14.95
CA ALA A 99 14.17 19.18 -14.22
C ALA A 99 12.94 19.00 -13.33
N VAL A 100 11.97 18.16 -13.74
CA VAL A 100 10.82 17.78 -12.91
C VAL A 100 11.32 16.97 -11.71
N VAL A 101 12.15 15.95 -11.95
CA VAL A 101 12.68 15.09 -10.89
C VAL A 101 13.52 15.89 -9.90
N GLN A 102 14.37 16.79 -10.39
CA GLN A 102 15.14 17.70 -9.53
C GLN A 102 14.21 18.61 -8.69
N TRP A 103 13.15 19.14 -9.29
CA TRP A 103 12.18 19.96 -8.56
C TRP A 103 11.46 19.16 -7.47
N GLN A 104 11.08 17.90 -7.72
CA GLN A 104 10.52 17.03 -6.70
C GLN A 104 11.49 16.81 -5.54
N ILE A 105 12.77 16.61 -5.85
CA ILE A 105 13.81 16.44 -4.83
C ILE A 105 13.92 17.69 -3.96
N GLU A 106 13.98 18.87 -4.58
CA GLU A 106 14.15 20.15 -3.89
C GLU A 106 12.91 20.56 -3.06
N ASN A 107 11.70 20.26 -3.54
CA ASN A 107 10.46 20.74 -2.92
C ASN A 107 9.83 19.75 -1.94
N TYR A 108 10.15 18.46 -2.06
CA TYR A 108 9.55 17.41 -1.22
C TYR A 108 10.59 16.62 -0.46
N VAL A 109 11.54 16.04 -1.18
CA VAL A 109 12.39 14.97 -0.65
C VAL A 109 13.46 15.52 0.30
N GLN A 110 14.19 16.55 -0.12
CA GLN A 110 15.20 17.19 0.72
C GLN A 110 14.56 17.85 1.96
N PRO A 111 13.46 18.64 1.85
CA PRO A 111 12.77 19.15 3.03
C PRO A 111 12.27 18.06 3.98
N ALA A 112 11.80 16.90 3.48
CA ALA A 112 11.41 15.76 4.32
C ALA A 112 12.60 15.20 5.11
N SER A 113 13.76 15.05 4.47
CA SER A 113 15.00 14.66 5.14
C SER A 113 15.41 15.67 6.22
N GLU A 114 15.38 16.96 5.90
CA GLU A 114 15.75 18.04 6.83
C GLU A 114 14.77 18.18 8.01
N ALA A 115 13.48 17.91 7.79
CA ALA A 115 12.47 17.82 8.84
C ALA A 115 12.60 16.53 9.69
N GLY A 116 13.48 15.62 9.30
CA GLY A 116 13.82 14.41 10.03
C GLY A 116 12.73 13.35 9.94
N TYR A 117 12.05 13.20 8.80
CA TYR A 117 11.23 12.02 8.51
C TYR A 117 12.10 10.77 8.37
N ASP A 118 11.54 9.60 8.62
CA ASP A 118 12.28 8.33 8.52
C ASP A 118 12.15 7.68 7.12
N ALA A 119 11.11 8.07 6.38
CA ALA A 119 10.77 7.48 5.09
C ALA A 119 10.11 8.48 4.14
N LEU A 120 10.22 8.20 2.85
CA LEU A 120 9.44 8.78 1.78
C LEU A 120 8.36 7.77 1.36
N ALA A 121 7.10 8.10 1.61
CA ALA A 121 5.93 7.35 1.17
C ALA A 121 5.48 7.90 -0.18
N VAL A 122 5.78 7.16 -1.24
CA VAL A 122 5.50 7.57 -2.62
C VAL A 122 4.25 6.88 -3.11
N ASP A 123 3.24 7.67 -3.43
CA ASP A 123 2.01 7.21 -4.02
C ASP A 123 2.14 6.99 -5.53
N ASN A 124 1.29 6.11 -6.07
CA ASN A 124 1.12 5.88 -7.49
C ASN A 124 2.38 5.43 -8.26
N ILE A 125 3.16 4.50 -7.69
CA ILE A 125 4.18 3.78 -8.46
C ILE A 125 3.50 2.72 -9.33
N ASP A 126 2.59 3.16 -10.19
CA ASP A 126 1.76 2.31 -11.02
C ASP A 126 2.53 1.92 -12.29
N MET A 127 2.70 0.62 -12.52
CA MET A 127 3.32 0.09 -13.74
C MET A 127 2.38 0.15 -14.95
N GLU A 128 1.16 0.59 -14.73
CA GLU A 128 0.15 0.75 -15.76
C GLU A 128 -0.08 2.25 -16.01
N ASN A 129 -0.17 2.62 -17.27
CA ASN A 129 -0.51 3.98 -17.69
C ASN A 129 -2.03 4.18 -17.61
N ILE A 130 -2.56 4.08 -16.39
CA ILE A 130 -4.01 4.13 -16.09
C ILE A 130 -4.66 5.48 -16.41
N PHE A 131 -3.86 6.52 -16.64
CA PHE A 131 -4.32 7.89 -16.93
C PHE A 131 -4.27 8.26 -18.43
N GLY A 132 -3.73 7.36 -19.26
CA GLY A 132 -3.64 7.56 -20.71
C GLY A 132 -2.66 8.66 -21.10
N ALA A 133 -1.56 8.79 -20.36
CA ALA A 133 -0.45 9.68 -20.69
C ALA A 133 0.17 9.32 -22.04
N CYS A 134 0.61 10.33 -22.79
CA CYS A 134 1.07 10.14 -24.16
C CYS A 134 2.34 10.95 -24.48
N GLY A 135 2.46 12.17 -23.97
CA GLY A 135 3.63 13.02 -24.24
C GLY A 135 3.49 14.42 -23.67
N HIS A 136 4.46 15.27 -23.95
CA HIS A 136 4.49 16.67 -23.51
C HIS A 136 4.77 17.61 -24.70
N PHE A 137 4.69 18.92 -24.46
CA PHE A 137 5.16 19.93 -25.43
C PHE A 137 6.52 20.46 -25.02
N ASP A 138 7.52 20.42 -25.89
CA ASP A 138 8.82 21.04 -25.59
C ASP A 138 8.68 22.57 -25.40
N LYS A 139 9.77 23.23 -24.98
CA LYS A 139 9.78 24.68 -24.76
C LYS A 139 9.50 25.52 -26.01
N GLN A 140 9.60 24.92 -27.21
CA GLN A 140 9.29 25.54 -28.49
C GLN A 140 7.84 25.28 -28.92
N GLY A 141 7.08 24.50 -28.15
CA GLY A 141 5.70 24.14 -28.44
C GLY A 141 5.55 22.96 -29.40
N HIS A 142 6.60 22.18 -29.64
CA HIS A 142 6.49 20.95 -30.42
C HIS A 142 6.10 19.77 -29.55
N TRP A 143 5.27 18.89 -30.10
CA TRP A 143 4.88 17.66 -29.41
C TRP A 143 6.04 16.66 -29.33
N VAL A 144 6.28 16.14 -28.13
CA VAL A 144 7.23 15.06 -27.84
C VAL A 144 6.42 13.83 -27.39
N GLN A 145 6.42 12.80 -28.23
CA GLN A 145 5.76 11.53 -27.94
C GLN A 145 6.61 10.69 -26.98
N LEU A 146 6.04 10.29 -25.84
CA LEU A 146 6.71 9.43 -24.86
C LEU A 146 6.05 8.03 -24.79
N TYR A 147 4.73 8.01 -24.74
CA TYR A 147 3.92 6.82 -24.46
C TYR A 147 2.81 6.67 -25.49
N THR A 148 2.19 5.50 -25.55
CA THR A 148 1.11 5.19 -26.49
C THR A 148 -0.29 5.60 -26.01
N GLY A 149 -0.43 5.99 -24.73
CA GLY A 149 -1.73 6.21 -24.09
C GLY A 149 -2.48 4.93 -23.68
N ASN A 150 -1.92 3.74 -23.99
CA ASN A 150 -2.50 2.46 -23.58
C ASN A 150 -2.08 2.10 -22.15
N ASN A 151 -2.94 1.35 -21.44
CA ASN A 151 -2.67 0.93 -20.06
C ASN A 151 -1.36 0.14 -19.92
N ASN A 152 -1.11 -0.79 -20.85
CA ASN A 152 0.12 -1.58 -20.88
C ASN A 152 1.10 -0.93 -21.86
N ASP A 153 1.97 -0.07 -21.34
CA ASP A 153 2.99 0.65 -22.10
C ASP A 153 4.39 0.36 -21.54
N VAL A 154 5.27 -0.18 -22.38
CA VAL A 154 6.61 -0.59 -21.96
C VAL A 154 7.52 0.60 -21.64
N HIS A 155 7.32 1.76 -22.30
CA HIS A 155 8.09 2.96 -22.02
C HIS A 155 7.67 3.54 -20.68
N TRP A 156 6.37 3.61 -20.40
CA TRP A 156 5.85 4.00 -19.08
C TRP A 156 6.43 3.15 -17.96
N GLN A 157 6.38 1.81 -18.11
CA GLN A 157 6.95 0.87 -17.13
C GLN A 157 8.44 1.09 -16.90
N THR A 158 9.18 1.33 -17.98
CA THR A 158 10.63 1.57 -17.92
C THR A 158 10.94 2.89 -17.20
N ASP A 159 10.20 3.96 -17.51
CA ASP A 159 10.42 5.27 -16.92
C ASP A 159 10.04 5.32 -15.44
N MET A 160 8.94 4.67 -15.07
CA MET A 160 8.57 4.48 -13.66
C MET A 160 9.65 3.72 -12.90
N ALA A 161 10.16 2.63 -13.46
CA ALA A 161 11.24 1.87 -12.82
C ALA A 161 12.54 2.69 -12.71
N ASN A 162 12.89 3.46 -13.75
CA ASN A 162 14.05 4.34 -13.74
C ASN A 162 13.94 5.44 -12.68
N TRP A 163 12.75 6.03 -12.50
CA TRP A 163 12.50 6.98 -11.43
C TRP A 163 12.71 6.34 -10.06
N VAL A 164 12.21 5.12 -9.82
CA VAL A 164 12.40 4.41 -8.54
C VAL A 164 13.89 4.17 -8.26
N VAL A 165 14.66 3.71 -9.26
CA VAL A 165 16.11 3.48 -9.14
C VAL A 165 16.83 4.79 -8.78
N HIS A 166 16.50 5.87 -9.48
CA HIS A 166 17.12 7.17 -9.24
C HIS A 166 16.75 7.72 -7.86
N MET A 167 15.47 7.69 -7.51
CA MET A 167 14.97 8.25 -6.26
C MET A 167 15.54 7.51 -5.05
N GLN A 168 15.69 6.18 -5.12
CA GLN A 168 16.37 5.41 -4.07
C GLN A 168 17.79 5.95 -3.81
N THR A 169 18.56 6.13 -4.89
CA THR A 169 19.93 6.65 -4.80
C THR A 169 19.94 8.02 -4.13
N VAL A 170 18.99 8.88 -4.50
CA VAL A 170 18.85 10.21 -3.90
C VAL A 170 18.53 10.10 -2.42
N VAL A 171 17.44 9.41 -2.04
CA VAL A 171 16.96 9.37 -0.65
C VAL A 171 17.97 8.74 0.31
N HIS A 172 18.74 7.75 -0.14
CA HIS A 172 19.79 7.11 0.68
C HIS A 172 21.05 7.98 0.81
N SER A 173 21.25 8.96 -0.07
CA SER A 173 22.40 9.87 -0.05
C SER A 173 22.19 11.16 0.76
N LEU A 174 20.97 11.41 1.22
CA LEU A 174 20.63 12.63 1.95
C LEU A 174 21.33 12.70 3.33
N PRO A 175 21.48 13.90 3.92
CA PRO A 175 22.08 14.05 5.25
C PRO A 175 21.34 13.24 6.34
N HIS A 176 20.01 13.16 6.22
CA HIS A 176 19.19 12.22 6.96
C HIS A 176 18.55 11.24 5.96
N PRO A 177 19.17 10.07 5.71
CA PRO A 177 18.68 9.12 4.71
C PRO A 177 17.24 8.70 4.98
N LEU A 178 16.42 8.65 3.94
CA LEU A 178 15.03 8.20 4.02
C LEU A 178 14.88 6.80 3.42
N LEU A 179 14.00 5.97 4.01
CA LEU A 179 13.52 4.76 3.34
C LEU A 179 12.61 5.12 2.16
N LEU A 180 12.68 4.39 1.04
CA LEU A 180 11.74 4.55 -0.08
C LEU A 180 10.62 3.51 0.00
N ILE A 181 9.40 3.93 0.36
CA ILE A 181 8.23 3.05 0.47
C ILE A 181 7.24 3.41 -0.64
N GLY A 182 7.03 2.49 -1.58
CA GLY A 182 6.16 2.73 -2.74
C GLY A 182 4.76 2.14 -2.59
N ASN A 183 3.72 2.91 -2.89
CA ASN A 183 2.40 2.35 -3.18
C ASN A 183 2.44 1.73 -4.58
N PHE A 184 2.52 0.41 -4.59
CA PHE A 184 2.67 -0.41 -5.78
C PHE A 184 1.50 -1.38 -5.82
N SER A 185 0.47 -1.04 -6.59
CA SER A 185 -0.59 -1.98 -6.92
C SER A 185 0.01 -3.06 -7.80
N THR A 186 0.06 -4.29 -7.29
CA THR A 186 0.61 -5.43 -8.02
C THR A 186 -0.14 -5.69 -9.33
N GLY A 187 -1.40 -5.25 -9.46
CA GLY A 187 -2.18 -5.36 -10.69
C GLY A 187 -2.10 -6.77 -11.30
N VAL A 188 -1.76 -6.83 -12.58
CA VAL A 188 -1.45 -8.09 -13.30
C VAL A 188 0.02 -8.51 -13.21
N VAL A 189 0.86 -7.73 -12.54
CA VAL A 189 2.31 -7.90 -12.48
C VAL A 189 2.66 -8.91 -11.38
N THR A 190 3.31 -10.00 -11.77
CA THR A 190 3.79 -11.01 -10.83
C THR A 190 5.10 -10.57 -10.18
N VAL A 191 5.45 -11.15 -9.03
CA VAL A 191 6.73 -10.88 -8.34
C VAL A 191 7.96 -11.18 -9.22
N HIS A 192 7.81 -12.04 -10.24
CA HIS A 192 8.88 -12.44 -11.16
C HIS A 192 8.93 -11.59 -12.43
N ALA A 193 7.98 -10.67 -12.65
CA ALA A 193 8.05 -9.78 -13.78
C ALA A 193 9.30 -8.88 -13.66
N PRO A 194 10.06 -8.64 -14.74
CA PRO A 194 11.29 -7.84 -14.68
C PRO A 194 11.08 -6.45 -14.05
N THR A 195 9.97 -5.78 -14.37
CA THR A 195 9.62 -4.48 -13.79
C THR A 195 9.36 -4.57 -12.29
N SER A 196 8.61 -5.59 -11.84
CA SER A 196 8.45 -5.86 -10.40
C SER A 196 9.79 -6.14 -9.73
N GLN A 197 10.68 -6.91 -10.35
CA GLN A 197 12.00 -7.18 -9.77
C GLN A 197 12.86 -5.92 -9.66
N THR A 198 12.83 -5.04 -10.66
CA THR A 198 13.53 -3.76 -10.60
C THR A 198 12.99 -2.88 -9.49
N VAL A 199 11.66 -2.70 -9.38
CA VAL A 199 11.04 -1.93 -8.30
C VAL A 199 11.38 -2.55 -6.95
N LEU A 200 11.16 -3.85 -6.78
CA LEU A 200 11.45 -4.57 -5.54
C LEU A 200 12.93 -4.55 -5.17
N ALA A 201 13.87 -4.39 -6.11
CA ALA A 201 15.28 -4.23 -5.79
C ALA A 201 15.59 -2.84 -5.21
N HIS A 202 14.82 -1.81 -5.58
CA HIS A 202 15.14 -0.40 -5.30
C HIS A 202 14.16 0.31 -4.36
N VAL A 203 13.06 -0.32 -3.93
CA VAL A 203 12.28 0.16 -2.78
C VAL A 203 12.74 -0.49 -1.49
N ASP A 204 12.57 0.18 -0.35
CA ASP A 204 12.80 -0.39 0.98
C ASP A 204 11.57 -1.08 1.53
N GLY A 205 10.38 -0.79 0.99
CA GLY A 205 9.13 -1.46 1.34
C GLY A 205 8.03 -1.21 0.31
N VAL A 206 6.98 -2.01 0.40
CA VAL A 206 5.85 -1.97 -0.54
C VAL A 206 4.56 -1.72 0.21
N LEU A 207 3.76 -0.78 -0.25
CA LEU A 207 2.36 -0.62 0.14
C LEU A 207 1.44 -1.04 -1.00
N ASN A 208 0.31 -1.67 -0.69
CA ASN A 208 -0.70 -2.02 -1.67
C ASN A 208 -2.11 -1.66 -1.17
N GLU A 209 -2.76 -0.70 -1.82
CA GLU A 209 -4.13 -0.26 -1.50
C GLU A 209 -5.25 -1.17 -2.05
N SER A 210 -4.93 -2.06 -2.99
CA SER A 210 -5.89 -3.06 -3.45
C SER A 210 -6.10 -4.13 -2.37
N SER A 211 -4.99 -4.73 -1.91
CA SER A 211 -4.92 -5.83 -0.94
C SER A 211 -6.13 -6.79 -1.00
N PHE A 212 -6.66 -7.23 0.15
CA PHE A 212 -7.70 -8.25 0.21
C PHE A 212 -9.12 -7.72 -0.07
N THR A 213 -9.24 -6.44 -0.44
CA THR A 213 -10.52 -5.75 -0.64
C THR A 213 -10.65 -5.06 -2.00
N HIS A 214 -9.63 -5.19 -2.86
CA HIS A 214 -9.53 -4.55 -4.17
C HIS A 214 -10.00 -3.08 -4.18
N PHE A 215 -9.36 -2.24 -3.36
CA PHE A 215 -9.73 -0.82 -3.17
C PHE A 215 -11.16 -0.60 -2.63
N GLY A 216 -11.69 -1.61 -1.95
CA GLY A 216 -13.05 -1.68 -1.43
C GLY A 216 -14.13 -2.07 -2.44
N ASN A 217 -13.77 -2.43 -3.68
CA ASN A 217 -14.74 -2.83 -4.70
C ASN A 217 -15.30 -4.24 -4.46
N HIS A 218 -14.47 -5.19 -4.01
CA HIS A 218 -14.88 -6.56 -3.72
C HIS A 218 -13.82 -7.30 -2.90
N THR A 219 -14.22 -8.36 -2.19
CA THR A 219 -13.29 -9.26 -1.49
C THR A 219 -12.42 -9.99 -2.51
N LEU A 220 -11.09 -9.94 -2.35
CA LEU A 220 -10.15 -10.68 -3.19
C LEU A 220 -10.21 -12.17 -2.82
N VAL A 221 -10.44 -13.06 -3.79
CA VAL A 221 -10.69 -14.49 -3.55
C VAL A 221 -9.98 -15.36 -4.60
N GLY A 222 -10.07 -16.69 -4.46
CA GLY A 222 -9.53 -17.66 -5.42
C GLY A 222 -8.02 -17.50 -5.68
N SER A 223 -7.65 -17.61 -6.95
CA SER A 223 -6.25 -17.50 -7.39
C SER A 223 -5.64 -16.13 -7.14
N ASP A 224 -6.45 -15.07 -7.20
CA ASP A 224 -5.95 -13.70 -7.02
C ASP A 224 -5.56 -13.46 -5.55
N TRP A 225 -6.36 -14.01 -4.62
CA TRP A 225 -6.00 -14.03 -3.20
C TRP A 225 -4.69 -14.78 -2.95
N LEU A 226 -4.55 -15.98 -3.52
CA LEU A 226 -3.34 -16.79 -3.36
C LEU A 226 -2.12 -16.09 -3.96
N HIS A 227 -2.26 -15.46 -5.13
CA HIS A 227 -1.22 -14.68 -5.77
C HIS A 227 -0.74 -13.56 -4.85
N LEU A 228 -1.67 -12.79 -4.27
CA LEU A 228 -1.31 -11.70 -3.36
C LEU A 228 -0.59 -12.22 -2.11
N VAL A 229 -1.07 -13.32 -1.51
CA VAL A 229 -0.40 -13.95 -0.35
C VAL A 229 1.05 -14.34 -0.69
N GLN A 230 1.26 -14.97 -1.85
CA GLN A 230 2.59 -15.37 -2.32
C GLN A 230 3.48 -14.16 -2.64
N TYR A 231 2.90 -13.10 -3.20
CA TYR A 231 3.62 -11.85 -3.47
C TYR A 231 4.12 -11.22 -2.16
N ILE A 232 3.24 -11.12 -1.15
CA ILE A 232 3.57 -10.58 0.16
C ILE A 232 4.66 -11.42 0.85
N ASP A 233 4.58 -12.74 0.77
CA ASP A 233 5.60 -13.65 1.31
C ASP A 233 6.96 -13.45 0.61
N ALA A 234 6.97 -13.35 -0.71
CA ALA A 234 8.18 -13.15 -1.50
C ALA A 234 8.86 -11.80 -1.21
N VAL A 235 8.11 -10.71 -1.00
CA VAL A 235 8.68 -9.41 -0.60
C VAL A 235 9.33 -9.50 0.78
N GLN A 236 8.67 -10.14 1.74
CA GLN A 236 9.22 -10.31 3.09
C GLN A 236 10.44 -11.24 3.10
N ALA A 237 10.49 -12.25 2.23
CA ALA A 237 11.66 -13.11 2.05
C ALA A 237 12.89 -12.33 1.54
N MET A 238 12.69 -11.18 0.90
CA MET A 238 13.77 -10.23 0.55
C MET A 238 14.17 -9.32 1.72
N GLY A 239 13.58 -9.49 2.90
CA GLY A 239 13.83 -8.66 4.09
C GLY A 239 13.11 -7.31 4.06
N LYS A 240 12.08 -7.14 3.22
CA LYS A 240 11.39 -5.86 3.01
C LYS A 240 9.99 -5.87 3.63
N PRO A 241 9.57 -4.79 4.31
CA PRO A 241 8.22 -4.68 4.82
C PRO A 241 7.16 -4.60 3.71
N PHE A 242 5.98 -5.15 4.02
CA PHE A 242 4.78 -5.06 3.19
C PHE A 242 3.63 -4.42 3.98
N PHE A 243 3.05 -3.35 3.44
CA PHE A 243 1.98 -2.56 4.04
C PHE A 243 0.66 -2.87 3.33
N ILE A 244 -0.19 -3.64 4.00
CA ILE A 244 -1.47 -4.14 3.48
C ILE A 244 -2.58 -3.15 3.85
N VAL A 245 -3.14 -2.46 2.86
CA VAL A 245 -4.19 -1.47 3.08
C VAL A 245 -5.51 -1.99 2.57
N ASN A 246 -6.51 -2.06 3.45
CA ASN A 246 -7.84 -2.57 3.13
C ASN A 246 -8.90 -1.50 3.42
N GLN A 247 -9.75 -1.25 2.43
CA GLN A 247 -10.91 -0.39 2.57
C GLN A 247 -12.18 -1.18 2.31
N VAL A 248 -13.26 -0.86 3.02
CA VAL A 248 -14.57 -1.48 2.79
C VAL A 248 -15.61 -0.40 2.51
N GLN A 249 -16.21 -0.43 1.31
CA GLN A 249 -17.21 0.57 0.87
C GLN A 249 -18.54 0.49 1.62
N LYS A 250 -18.96 -0.71 2.01
CA LYS A 250 -20.11 -0.91 2.89
C LYS A 250 -19.72 -0.63 4.35
N LYS A 251 -20.73 -0.57 5.22
CA LYS A 251 -20.49 -0.61 6.67
C LYS A 251 -19.72 -1.89 7.00
N LEU A 252 -18.54 -1.73 7.61
CA LEU A 252 -17.71 -2.84 8.10
C LEU A 252 -18.55 -3.77 8.99
N ALA A 253 -18.56 -5.05 8.63
CA ALA A 253 -19.16 -6.12 9.42
C ALA A 253 -18.05 -7.05 9.96
N PRO A 254 -18.32 -7.81 11.05
CA PRO A 254 -17.39 -8.80 11.60
C PRO A 254 -16.80 -9.77 10.57
N ALA A 255 -17.59 -10.20 9.58
CA ALA A 255 -17.10 -11.09 8.53
C ALA A 255 -16.04 -10.44 7.62
N ASP A 256 -16.12 -9.11 7.42
CA ASP A 256 -15.15 -8.38 6.61
C ASP A 256 -13.80 -8.28 7.36
N THR A 257 -13.85 -7.93 8.66
CA THR A 257 -12.66 -7.81 9.50
C THR A 257 -12.00 -9.16 9.75
N GLU A 258 -12.79 -10.22 9.96
CA GLU A 258 -12.29 -11.58 10.09
C GLU A 258 -11.60 -12.06 8.80
N TRP A 259 -12.20 -11.85 7.62
CA TRP A 259 -11.57 -12.19 6.34
C TRP A 259 -10.22 -11.49 6.15
N ILE A 260 -10.20 -10.17 6.35
CA ILE A 260 -9.02 -9.34 6.12
C ILE A 260 -7.90 -9.73 7.11
N TYR A 261 -8.24 -9.87 8.39
CA TYR A 261 -7.22 -10.20 9.40
C TYR A 261 -6.73 -11.64 9.28
N ALA A 262 -7.62 -12.61 8.97
CA ALA A 262 -7.20 -13.97 8.68
C ALA A 262 -6.26 -14.02 7.46
N SER A 263 -6.56 -13.27 6.39
CA SER A 263 -5.69 -13.18 5.21
C SER A 263 -4.31 -12.59 5.55
N TYR A 264 -4.27 -11.56 6.39
CA TYR A 264 -3.00 -11.03 6.92
C TYR A 264 -2.22 -12.07 7.72
N LEU A 265 -2.90 -12.82 8.59
CA LEU A 265 -2.27 -13.90 9.35
C LEU A 265 -1.73 -14.99 8.43
N MET A 266 -2.34 -15.27 7.28
CA MET A 266 -1.82 -16.24 6.31
C MET A 266 -0.48 -15.81 5.70
N CYS A 267 -0.27 -14.51 5.46
CA CYS A 267 0.91 -14.02 4.73
C CYS A 267 1.97 -13.32 5.60
N ASN A 268 1.68 -12.97 6.86
CA ASN A 268 2.62 -12.22 7.68
C ASN A 268 3.80 -13.08 8.15
N GLN A 269 5.02 -12.74 7.73
CA GLN A 269 6.29 -13.34 8.16
C GLN A 269 7.08 -12.40 9.08
N ARG A 270 6.36 -11.57 9.86
CA ARG A 270 6.87 -10.54 10.79
C ARG A 270 7.36 -9.26 10.13
N LEU A 271 7.17 -9.11 8.82
CA LEU A 271 7.49 -7.89 8.09
C LEU A 271 6.24 -7.32 7.38
N ALA A 272 5.04 -7.84 7.67
CA ALA A 272 3.80 -7.26 7.17
C ALA A 272 3.10 -6.41 8.24
N SER A 273 2.57 -5.26 7.82
CA SER A 273 1.65 -4.44 8.61
C SER A 273 0.31 -4.33 7.91
N ILE A 274 -0.76 -4.19 8.69
CA ILE A 274 -2.13 -4.10 8.19
C ILE A 274 -2.79 -2.78 8.56
N ASN A 275 -3.60 -2.26 7.65
CA ASN A 275 -4.64 -1.26 7.88
C ASN A 275 -6.01 -1.82 7.46
N ILE A 276 -7.02 -1.58 8.29
CA ILE A 276 -8.41 -1.90 7.98
C ILE A 276 -9.25 -0.65 8.25
N SER A 277 -9.93 -0.15 7.23
CA SER A 277 -10.76 1.05 7.35
C SER A 277 -12.05 0.94 6.54
N GLY A 278 -13.02 1.80 6.88
CA GLY A 278 -14.15 2.07 5.98
C GLY A 278 -13.67 2.89 4.78
N TYR A 279 -14.50 3.00 3.75
CA TYR A 279 -14.13 3.74 2.54
C TYR A 279 -13.80 5.20 2.80
N LYS A 280 -12.61 5.61 2.33
CA LYS A 280 -12.01 6.93 2.54
C LYS A 280 -11.95 7.33 4.02
N ALA A 281 -11.82 6.35 4.91
CA ALA A 281 -11.71 6.53 6.35
C ALA A 281 -10.24 6.43 6.84
N TYR A 282 -9.29 6.83 5.99
CA TYR A 282 -7.88 6.93 6.35
C TYR A 282 -7.68 7.81 7.59
N GLY A 283 -6.91 7.29 8.55
CA GLY A 283 -6.64 7.94 9.85
C GLY A 283 -7.66 7.75 10.95
N TYR A 284 -8.72 6.97 10.71
CA TYR A 284 -9.51 6.43 11.80
C TYR A 284 -8.85 5.16 12.34
N SER A 285 -8.37 5.21 13.59
CA SER A 285 -7.97 4.02 14.33
C SER A 285 -9.23 3.28 14.76
N ASN A 286 -9.47 2.12 14.14
CA ASN A 286 -10.55 1.24 14.55
C ASN A 286 -9.95 0.08 15.36
N GLU A 287 -10.47 -0.12 16.55
CA GLU A 287 -10.14 -1.28 17.36
C GLU A 287 -11.09 -2.43 17.01
N PHE A 288 -10.57 -3.46 16.36
CA PHE A 288 -11.34 -4.68 16.05
C PHE A 288 -10.95 -5.79 17.04
N PRO A 289 -11.90 -6.61 17.52
CA PRO A 289 -11.59 -7.76 18.39
C PRO A 289 -10.52 -8.68 17.80
N GLU A 290 -10.53 -8.87 16.48
CA GLU A 290 -9.55 -9.68 15.75
C GLU A 290 -8.12 -9.14 15.93
N LEU A 291 -7.92 -7.82 15.88
CA LEU A 291 -6.61 -7.20 16.11
C LEU A 291 -6.11 -7.36 17.56
N LYS A 292 -7.03 -7.58 18.51
CA LYS A 292 -6.72 -7.82 19.92
C LYS A 292 -6.62 -9.30 20.26
N ALA A 293 -6.92 -10.19 19.32
CA ALA A 293 -6.88 -11.62 19.52
C ALA A 293 -5.42 -12.08 19.73
N ASN A 294 -5.11 -12.59 20.92
CA ASN A 294 -3.78 -13.08 21.25
C ASN A 294 -3.56 -14.50 20.68
N ILE A 295 -3.57 -14.61 19.34
CA ILE A 295 -3.32 -15.89 18.64
C ILE A 295 -1.84 -16.32 18.72
N GLY A 296 -0.94 -15.38 19.05
CA GLY A 296 0.50 -15.61 19.22
C GLY A 296 1.28 -15.65 17.90
N SER A 297 2.43 -16.33 17.88
CA SER A 297 3.31 -16.37 16.71
C SER A 297 3.01 -17.56 15.81
N ALA A 298 3.18 -17.38 14.49
CA ALA A 298 3.09 -18.47 13.52
C ALA A 298 4.10 -19.59 13.84
N LYS A 299 3.66 -20.85 13.72
CA LYS A 299 4.48 -22.06 13.90
C LYS A 299 5.02 -22.61 12.58
N SER A 300 4.31 -22.33 11.49
CA SER A 300 4.63 -22.79 10.15
C SER A 300 4.20 -21.75 9.12
N ASP A 301 4.59 -22.01 7.88
CA ASP A 301 3.96 -21.37 6.72
C ASP A 301 2.51 -21.86 6.56
N MET A 302 1.78 -21.13 5.73
CA MET A 302 0.45 -21.53 5.28
C MET A 302 0.51 -22.86 4.52
N TYR A 303 -0.50 -23.72 4.70
CA TYR A 303 -0.61 -24.99 3.98
C TYR A 303 -2.06 -25.26 3.56
N GLU A 304 -2.24 -26.11 2.55
CA GLU A 304 -3.54 -26.55 2.09
C GLU A 304 -3.99 -27.83 2.81
N SER A 305 -5.23 -27.84 3.30
CA SER A 305 -5.86 -29.01 3.90
C SER A 305 -7.37 -28.87 3.88
N GLN A 306 -8.08 -29.98 3.69
CA GLN A 306 -9.55 -30.01 3.69
C GLN A 306 -10.16 -29.00 2.70
N ASN A 307 -9.55 -28.74 1.52
CA ASN A 307 -10.04 -27.73 0.55
C ASN A 307 -10.10 -26.28 1.10
N ALA A 308 -9.24 -25.98 2.06
CA ALA A 308 -9.02 -24.65 2.63
C ALA A 308 -7.53 -24.42 2.88
N TYR A 309 -7.17 -23.17 3.15
CA TYR A 309 -5.83 -22.78 3.59
C TYR A 309 -5.80 -22.68 5.10
N TRP A 310 -4.73 -23.18 5.69
CA TRP A 310 -4.51 -23.24 7.13
C TRP A 310 -3.20 -22.59 7.49
N ARG A 311 -3.13 -22.03 8.69
CA ARG A 311 -1.86 -21.67 9.33
C ARG A 311 -1.94 -21.83 10.83
N ASP A 312 -0.92 -22.47 11.39
CA ASP A 312 -0.87 -22.78 12.82
C ASP A 312 -0.14 -21.70 13.59
N PHE A 313 -0.64 -21.36 14.77
CA PHE A 313 -0.07 -20.37 15.68
C PHE A 313 0.12 -20.95 17.08
N THR A 314 0.90 -20.27 17.93
CA THR A 314 1.14 -20.73 19.31
C THR A 314 -0.11 -20.79 20.16
N GLY A 315 -1.05 -19.85 19.97
CA GLY A 315 -2.31 -19.75 20.69
C GLY A 315 -3.55 -20.20 19.90
N GLY A 316 -3.40 -20.70 18.67
CA GLY A 316 -4.55 -20.98 17.82
C GLY A 316 -4.21 -21.46 16.42
N GLU A 317 -5.22 -21.45 15.57
CA GLU A 317 -5.15 -21.83 14.15
C GLU A 317 -5.97 -20.80 13.36
N VAL A 318 -5.59 -20.56 12.11
CA VAL A 318 -6.41 -19.78 11.16
C VAL A 318 -6.76 -20.69 10.02
N VAL A 319 -8.02 -20.66 9.59
CA VAL A 319 -8.50 -21.38 8.41
C VAL A 319 -9.25 -20.42 7.49
N LEU A 320 -8.98 -20.50 6.18
CA LEU A 320 -9.53 -19.59 5.19
C LEU A 320 -9.93 -20.35 3.93
N ASN A 321 -11.14 -20.10 3.45
CA ASN A 321 -11.71 -20.67 2.25
C ASN A 321 -11.86 -19.58 1.17
N PRO A 322 -10.89 -19.43 0.24
CA PRO A 322 -10.98 -18.48 -0.85
C PRO A 322 -11.78 -19.04 -2.03
N ASN A 323 -12.30 -20.26 -1.94
CA ASN A 323 -13.03 -20.91 -3.02
C ASN A 323 -14.51 -20.51 -3.03
N ASN A 324 -15.17 -20.75 -4.16
CA ASN A 324 -16.58 -20.46 -4.40
C ASN A 324 -17.54 -21.56 -3.92
N ILE A 325 -17.03 -22.53 -3.16
CA ILE A 325 -17.79 -23.64 -2.59
C ILE A 325 -17.57 -23.69 -1.09
N ASP A 326 -18.62 -24.05 -0.36
CA ASP A 326 -18.53 -24.33 1.07
C ASP A 326 -17.65 -25.54 1.32
N THR A 327 -16.88 -25.48 2.41
CA THR A 327 -15.91 -26.50 2.77
C THR A 327 -16.19 -27.01 4.18
N GLN A 328 -16.16 -28.33 4.38
CA GLN A 328 -16.24 -28.91 5.72
C GLN A 328 -14.89 -28.86 6.40
N ILE A 329 -14.85 -28.25 7.58
CA ILE A 329 -13.67 -28.14 8.42
C ILE A 329 -13.82 -29.02 9.64
N THR A 330 -12.81 -29.83 9.92
CA THR A 330 -12.64 -30.54 11.18
C THR A 330 -11.30 -30.16 11.79
N THR A 331 -11.35 -29.57 12.99
CA THR A 331 -10.14 -29.23 13.76
C THR A 331 -9.51 -30.48 14.36
N SER A 332 -8.19 -30.48 14.51
CA SER A 332 -7.48 -31.62 15.07
C SER A 332 -7.51 -31.61 16.61
N GLY A 333 -7.63 -32.80 17.21
CA GLY A 333 -7.53 -32.98 18.67
C GLY A 333 -8.81 -32.62 19.45
N SER A 334 -8.66 -32.50 20.78
CA SER A 334 -9.74 -32.21 21.73
C SER A 334 -9.71 -30.77 22.27
N ALA A 335 -8.95 -29.88 21.63
CA ALA A 335 -8.85 -28.49 22.05
C ALA A 335 -10.18 -27.76 21.82
N THR A 336 -10.67 -27.04 22.83
CA THR A 336 -11.83 -26.17 22.66
C THR A 336 -11.37 -24.87 22.02
N TYR A 337 -12.06 -24.46 20.97
CA TYR A 337 -11.78 -23.21 20.27
C TYR A 337 -12.85 -22.16 20.55
N VAL A 338 -12.43 -20.90 20.60
CA VAL A 338 -13.31 -19.73 20.55
C VAL A 338 -12.92 -18.83 19.38
N ASP A 339 -13.87 -18.09 18.85
CA ASP A 339 -13.60 -17.01 17.90
C ASP A 339 -13.05 -15.75 18.64
N PRO A 340 -12.60 -14.71 17.91
CA PRO A 340 -12.15 -13.45 18.51
C PRO A 340 -13.22 -12.70 19.34
N TYR A 341 -14.48 -13.13 19.27
CA TYR A 341 -15.61 -12.58 20.02
C TYR A 341 -15.95 -13.42 21.26
N GLY A 342 -15.21 -14.50 21.52
CA GLY A 342 -15.40 -15.41 22.65
C GLY A 342 -16.49 -16.46 22.45
N ASN A 343 -17.06 -16.58 21.25
CA ASN A 343 -18.04 -17.62 20.96
C ASN A 343 -17.34 -18.96 20.78
N LYS A 344 -17.86 -20.01 21.40
CA LYS A 344 -17.35 -21.38 21.23
C LYS A 344 -17.57 -21.85 19.80
N LEU A 345 -16.56 -22.51 19.25
CA LEU A 345 -16.60 -23.12 17.93
C LEU A 345 -16.66 -24.64 18.06
N ASP A 346 -17.53 -25.25 17.25
CA ASP A 346 -17.62 -26.71 17.15
C ASP A 346 -16.35 -27.28 16.52
N HIS A 347 -16.00 -28.51 16.87
CA HIS A 347 -14.85 -29.19 16.27
C HIS A 347 -15.00 -29.45 14.78
N SER A 348 -16.24 -29.56 14.31
CA SER A 348 -16.58 -29.73 12.90
C SER A 348 -17.62 -28.70 12.51
N PHE A 349 -17.34 -27.93 11.47
CA PHE A 349 -18.23 -26.87 10.98
C PHE A 349 -18.07 -26.67 9.47
N THR A 350 -19.14 -26.17 8.84
CA THR A 350 -19.06 -25.69 7.46
C THR A 350 -18.41 -24.31 7.45
N LEU A 351 -17.30 -24.17 6.73
CA LEU A 351 -16.71 -22.88 6.39
C LEU A 351 -17.27 -22.43 5.04
N PRO A 352 -18.10 -21.37 5.00
CA PRO A 352 -18.71 -20.90 3.75
C PRO A 352 -17.68 -20.55 2.67
N ALA A 353 -18.12 -20.53 1.41
CA ALA A 353 -17.37 -19.91 0.33
C ALA A 353 -16.94 -18.48 0.70
N TYR A 354 -15.72 -18.09 0.32
CA TYR A 354 -15.17 -16.75 0.54
C TYR A 354 -15.21 -16.27 2.00
N SER A 355 -14.84 -17.16 2.92
CA SER A 355 -14.87 -16.87 4.36
C SER A 355 -13.63 -17.38 5.08
N ALA A 356 -13.41 -16.88 6.29
CA ALA A 356 -12.31 -17.30 7.15
C ALA A 356 -12.79 -17.52 8.58
N ARG A 357 -11.98 -18.19 9.40
CA ARG A 357 -12.15 -18.31 10.85
C ARG A 357 -10.81 -18.23 11.55
N ILE A 358 -10.81 -17.50 12.66
CA ILE A 358 -9.69 -17.45 13.60
C ILE A 358 -10.07 -18.30 14.81
N LEU A 359 -9.32 -19.36 15.04
CA LEU A 359 -9.58 -20.37 16.07
C LEU A 359 -8.61 -20.15 17.23
N LEU A 360 -9.08 -19.52 18.32
CA LEU A 360 -8.28 -19.28 19.51
C LEU A 360 -8.45 -20.44 20.49
N ARG A 361 -7.35 -21.01 20.99
CA ARG A 361 -7.41 -22.07 22.00
C ARG A 361 -7.90 -21.49 23.32
N SER A 362 -8.95 -22.09 23.88
CA SER A 362 -9.56 -21.72 25.17
C SER A 362 -8.91 -22.42 26.36
#